data_AF-A0A6L5GH26-F1
#
_entry.id   AF-A0A6L5GH26-F1
#
_cell.length_a   1.000
_cell.length_b   1.000
_cell.length_c   1.000
_cell.angle_alpha   90.00
_cell.angle_beta   90.00
_cell.angle_gamma   90.00
#
_symmetry.space_group_name_H-M   'P 1'
#
loop_
_entity.id
_entity.type
_entity.pdbx_description
1 polymer ?
#
loop_
_entity_poly.entity_id
_entity_poly.type
_entity_poly.pdbx_seq_one_letter_code
_entity_poly.pdbx_strand_id
1 'polypeptide(L)'
;MTAETAFAEPHPDKDGWLGDFSRGPAVFAVFKVGVEAGGHPFGPPEYRIECNDGAGPREICRFVDEPDPVPEWRGTWVGDEWCDWILKRARELIAHPQNT
;
A
#
# COMPACT_ATOMS: atom_id res chain seq x y z
N MET A 1 -5.02 20.73 -22.03
CA MET A 1 -3.65 20.35 -21.65
C MET A 1 -3.74 19.60 -20.32
N THR A 2 -4.00 18.30 -20.36
CA THR A 2 -3.96 17.44 -19.17
C THR A 2 -2.65 16.67 -19.25
N ALA A 3 -1.72 17.01 -18.37
CA ALA A 3 -0.49 16.25 -18.22
C ALA A 3 -0.87 14.85 -17.74
N GLU A 4 -0.71 13.89 -18.65
CA GLU A 4 -0.71 12.47 -18.35
C GLU A 4 0.52 12.23 -17.50
N THR A 5 0.28 12.22 -16.19
CA THR A 5 1.26 12.02 -15.15
C THR A 5 1.76 10.59 -15.24
N ALA A 6 2.80 10.38 -16.04
CA ALA A 6 3.62 9.18 -16.06
C ALA A 6 4.39 9.07 -14.74
N PHE A 7 3.71 8.65 -13.68
CA PHE A 7 4.34 8.24 -12.42
C PHE A 7 4.37 6.72 -12.46
N ALA A 8 5.58 6.17 -12.63
CA ALA A 8 5.98 4.77 -12.51
C ALA A 8 4.88 3.74 -12.78
N GLU A 9 4.93 3.07 -13.93
CA GLU A 9 4.07 1.91 -14.23
C GLU A 9 3.84 1.07 -12.96
N PRO A 10 2.60 0.96 -12.47
CA PRO A 10 2.30 0.12 -11.31
C PRO A 10 2.68 -1.30 -11.73
N HIS A 11 3.83 -1.80 -11.27
CA HIS A 11 4.37 -3.07 -11.73
C HIS A 11 3.35 -4.19 -11.45
N PRO A 12 2.66 -4.72 -12.49
CA PRO A 12 1.68 -5.78 -12.31
C PRO A 12 2.36 -7.12 -11.97
N ASP A 13 3.70 -7.18 -12.08
CA ASP A 13 4.54 -8.35 -11.82
C ASP A 13 5.01 -8.49 -10.36
N LYS A 14 4.59 -7.60 -9.44
CA LYS A 14 4.86 -7.80 -8.01
C LYS A 14 3.78 -8.69 -7.38
N ASP A 15 4.19 -9.87 -6.94
CA ASP A 15 3.37 -10.85 -6.22
C ASP A 15 2.46 -10.18 -5.17
N GLY A 16 1.16 -10.10 -5.49
CA GLY A 16 0.13 -9.57 -4.60
C GLY A 16 -0.25 -8.08 -4.74
N TRP A 17 0.17 -7.34 -5.78
CA TRP A 17 -0.32 -5.97 -6.00
C TRP A 17 -1.86 -5.90 -6.09
N LEU A 18 -2.48 -4.96 -5.38
CA LEU A 18 -3.94 -4.77 -5.29
C LEU A 18 -4.44 -3.49 -5.95
N GLY A 19 -3.58 -2.50 -6.16
CA GLY A 19 -3.96 -1.21 -6.70
C GLY A 19 -3.10 -0.07 -6.20
N ASP A 20 -3.33 1.12 -6.75
CA ASP A 20 -2.72 2.37 -6.29
C ASP A 20 -3.75 3.49 -6.05
N PHE A 21 -3.31 4.48 -5.26
CA PHE A 21 -4.00 5.75 -5.04
C PHE A 21 -2.98 6.87 -4.84
N SER A 22 -3.37 8.12 -5.10
CA SER A 22 -2.45 9.25 -5.03
C SER A 22 -2.96 10.41 -4.18
N ARG A 23 -2.02 11.18 -3.66
CA ARG A 23 -2.26 12.48 -3.01
C ARG A 23 -1.15 13.45 -3.40
N GLY A 24 -1.48 14.40 -4.26
CA GLY A 24 -0.48 15.30 -4.83
C GLY A 24 0.59 14.51 -5.60
N PRO A 25 1.89 14.74 -5.35
CA PRO A 25 2.96 13.99 -6.03
C PRO A 25 3.20 12.59 -5.46
N ALA A 26 2.59 12.25 -4.31
CA ALA A 26 2.78 10.94 -3.68
C ALA A 26 1.82 9.91 -4.28
N VAL A 27 2.38 8.78 -4.71
CA VAL A 27 1.64 7.59 -5.15
C VAL A 27 1.83 6.48 -4.12
N PHE A 28 0.73 5.89 -3.69
CA PHE A 28 0.67 4.80 -2.74
C PHE A 28 0.21 3.54 -3.44
N ALA A 29 0.97 2.46 -3.32
CA ALA A 29 0.63 1.16 -3.87
C ALA A 29 0.39 0.15 -2.75
N VAL A 30 -0.68 -0.64 -2.87
CA VAL A 30 -1.07 -1.63 -1.87
C VAL A 30 -0.76 -3.02 -2.39
N PHE A 31 -0.18 -3.86 -1.53
CA PHE A 31 0.15 -5.23 -1.85
C PHE A 31 -0.34 -6.16 -0.74
N LYS A 32 -0.88 -7.31 -1.13
CA LYS A 32 -0.99 -8.48 -0.26
C LYS A 32 0.39 -9.12 -0.12
N VAL A 33 0.81 -9.40 1.10
CA VAL A 33 2.09 -10.01 1.41
C VAL A 33 1.95 -11.53 1.31
N GLY A 34 2.59 -12.11 0.29
CA GLY A 34 2.71 -13.56 0.15
C GLY A 34 3.68 -14.18 1.18
N VAL A 35 3.64 -15.51 1.31
CA VAL A 35 4.53 -16.25 2.23
C VAL A 35 6.02 -15.99 1.92
N GLU A 36 6.36 -15.90 0.64
CA GLU A 36 7.71 -15.60 0.16
C GLU A 36 8.20 -14.21 0.58
N ALA A 37 7.27 -13.28 0.82
CA ALA A 37 7.54 -11.92 1.30
C ALA A 37 7.45 -11.80 2.84
N GLY A 38 7.42 -12.94 3.54
CA GLY A 38 7.37 -13.02 5.00
C GLY A 38 5.95 -12.97 5.58
N GLY A 39 4.92 -13.18 4.76
CA GLY A 39 3.54 -13.35 5.24
C GLY A 39 3.37 -14.69 5.97
N HIS A 40 2.54 -14.71 7.01
CA HIS A 40 2.32 -15.94 7.79
C HIS A 40 1.40 -16.92 7.03
N PRO A 41 1.85 -18.16 6.69
CA PRO A 41 1.12 -19.07 5.79
C PRO A 41 -0.24 -19.54 6.34
N PHE A 42 -0.42 -19.50 7.65
CA PHE A 42 -1.67 -19.87 8.34
C PHE A 42 -2.25 -18.70 9.15
N GLY A 43 -1.71 -17.49 8.96
CA GLY A 43 -2.15 -16.29 9.67
C GLY A 43 -3.24 -15.54 8.90
N PRO A 44 -3.79 -14.47 9.50
CA PRO A 44 -4.63 -13.53 8.75
C PRO A 44 -3.85 -12.97 7.55
N PRO A 45 -4.55 -12.59 6.46
CA PRO A 45 -3.93 -11.88 5.36
C PRO A 45 -3.14 -10.67 5.84
N GLU A 46 -1.95 -10.49 5.28
CA GLU A 46 -1.08 -9.37 5.60
C GLU A 46 -0.92 -8.47 4.38
N TYR A 47 -0.84 -7.17 4.63
CA TYR A 47 -0.77 -6.15 3.60
C TYR A 47 0.37 -5.18 3.89
N ARG A 48 0.95 -4.64 2.82
CA ARG A 48 1.91 -3.55 2.88
C ARG A 48 1.51 -2.42 1.95
N ILE A 49 1.91 -1.22 2.33
CA ILE A 49 1.74 0.00 1.55
C ILE A 49 3.13 0.51 1.21
N GLU A 50 3.41 0.67 -0.08
CA GLU A 50 4.58 1.40 -0.57
C GLU A 50 4.16 2.83 -0.94
N CYS A 51 5.01 3.81 -0.65
CA CYS A 51 4.86 5.19 -1.11
C CYS A 51 6.03 5.56 -2.03
N ASN A 52 5.71 6.19 -3.16
CA ASN A 52 6.66 6.85 -4.03
C ASN A 52 6.34 8.34 -4.08
N ASP A 53 7.23 9.14 -3.50
CA ASP A 53 7.17 10.60 -3.40
C ASP A 53 8.11 11.30 -4.41
N GLY A 54 8.64 10.55 -5.38
CA GLY A 54 9.63 11.01 -6.35
C GLY A 54 11.06 10.55 -6.04
N ALA A 55 11.30 9.92 -4.88
CA ALA A 55 12.59 9.31 -4.55
C ALA A 55 12.49 7.76 -4.46
N GLY A 56 11.60 7.17 -5.26
CA GLY A 56 11.41 5.73 -5.41
C GLY A 56 10.45 5.11 -4.38
N PRO A 57 9.89 3.92 -4.68
CA PRO A 57 8.92 3.25 -3.81
C PRO A 57 9.60 2.73 -2.53
N ARG A 58 9.00 3.04 -1.38
CA ARG A 58 9.44 2.56 -0.06
C ARG A 58 8.25 2.04 0.73
N GLU A 59 8.40 0.93 1.44
CA GLU A 59 7.39 0.46 2.38
C GLU A 59 7.23 1.49 3.51
N ILE A 60 6.01 1.97 3.70
CA ILE A 60 5.67 2.96 4.74
C ILE A 60 4.77 2.39 5.82
N CYS A 61 4.05 1.30 5.52
CA CYS A 61 3.12 0.67 6.44
C CYS A 61 3.01 -0.83 6.15
N ARG A 62 2.88 -1.63 7.21
CA ARG A 62 2.51 -3.04 7.15
C ARG A 62 1.41 -3.34 8.18
N PHE A 63 0.43 -4.16 7.84
CA PHE A 63 -0.69 -4.48 8.74
C PHE A 63 -1.37 -5.79 8.37
N VAL A 64 -2.06 -6.40 9.33
CA VAL A 64 -2.83 -7.63 9.17
C VAL A 64 -4.33 -7.35 9.04
N ASP A 65 -5.08 -8.24 8.40
CA ASP A 65 -6.54 -8.19 8.28
C ASP A 65 -7.23 -8.79 9.51
N GLU A 66 -7.19 -8.06 10.62
CA GLU A 66 -7.87 -8.44 11.86
C GLU A 66 -8.83 -7.33 12.33
N PRO A 67 -9.77 -7.60 13.25
CA PRO A 67 -10.76 -6.61 13.69
C PRO A 67 -10.16 -5.35 14.33
N ASP A 68 -8.99 -5.47 14.97
CA ASP A 68 -8.27 -4.37 15.61
C ASP A 68 -6.78 -4.44 15.21
N PRO A 69 -6.45 -4.23 13.93
CA PRO A 69 -5.08 -4.39 13.48
C PRO A 69 -4.30 -3.13 13.85
N VAL A 70 -3.13 -3.31 14.45
CA VAL A 70 -2.20 -2.21 14.74
C VAL A 70 -1.30 -2.00 13.52
N PRO A 71 -1.49 -0.93 12.73
CA PRO A 71 -0.67 -0.66 11.56
C PRO A 71 0.76 -0.28 11.97
N GLU A 72 1.74 -0.98 11.41
CA GLU A 72 3.15 -0.72 11.63
C GLU A 72 3.67 0.32 10.63
N TRP A 73 3.62 1.59 11.02
CA TRP A 73 4.17 2.70 10.24
C TRP A 73 5.69 2.78 10.34
N ARG A 74 6.35 3.24 9.27
CA ARG A 74 7.81 3.36 9.19
C ARG A 74 8.27 4.79 8.93
N GLY A 75 9.41 5.14 9.51
CA GLY A 75 10.10 6.41 9.23
C GLY A 75 9.27 7.63 9.64
N THR A 76 9.18 8.61 8.74
CA THR A 76 8.43 9.87 8.97
C THR A 76 6.92 9.69 9.04
N TRP A 77 6.40 8.52 8.68
CA TRP A 77 4.97 8.23 8.73
C TRP A 77 4.48 7.81 10.12
N VAL A 78 5.38 7.57 11.08
CA VAL A 78 4.97 7.21 12.45
C VAL A 78 4.28 8.40 13.11
N GLY A 79 2.97 8.29 13.32
CA GLY A 79 2.16 9.34 13.94
C GLY A 79 1.78 10.49 13.00
N ASP A 80 1.91 10.28 11.69
CA ASP A 80 1.50 11.28 10.69
C ASP A 80 -0.03 11.40 10.61
N GLU A 81 -0.53 12.62 10.42
CA GLU A 81 -1.97 12.91 10.33
C GLU A 81 -2.66 12.23 9.13
N TRP A 82 -1.90 11.77 8.13
CA TRP A 82 -2.45 11.13 6.94
C TRP A 82 -2.57 9.62 7.08
N CYS A 83 -2.03 9.01 8.15
CA CYS A 83 -2.09 7.58 8.37
C CYS A 83 -3.50 7.01 8.27
N ASP A 84 -4.48 7.66 8.91
CA ASP A 84 -5.89 7.20 8.88
C ASP A 84 -6.49 7.26 7.47
N TRP A 85 -6.18 8.32 6.72
CA TRP A 85 -6.66 8.48 5.35
C TRP A 85 -6.04 7.42 4.42
N ILE A 86 -4.73 7.18 4.53
CA ILE A 86 -4.00 6.17 3.76
C ILE A 86 -4.57 4.77 4.05
N LEU A 87 -4.78 4.42 5.33
CA LEU A 87 -5.34 3.13 5.71
C LEU A 87 -6.76 2.93 5.19
N LYS A 88 -7.59 3.98 5.25
CA LYS A 88 -8.94 3.92 4.69
C LYS A 88 -8.89 3.60 3.19
N ARG A 89 -8.04 4.29 2.43
CA ARG A 89 -7.86 4.02 0.99
C ARG A 89 -7.31 2.63 0.70
N ALA A 90 -6.36 2.16 1.51
CA ALA A 90 -5.83 0.82 1.38
C ALA A 90 -6.91 -0.26 1.61
N ARG A 91 -7.76 -0.08 2.62
CA ARG A 91 -8.90 -0.98 2.88
C ARG A 91 -9.92 -0.99 1.74
N GLU A 92 -10.16 0.15 1.11
CA GLU A 92 -11.02 0.21 -0.09
C GLU A 92 -10.45 -0.63 -1.24
N LEU A 93 -9.12 -0.60 -1.47
CA LEU A 93 -8.45 -1.43 -2.47
C LEU A 93 -8.42 -2.92 -2.09
N ILE A 94 -8.34 -3.26 -0.80
CA ILE A 94 -8.43 -4.65 -0.35
C ILE A 94 -9.83 -5.21 -0.65
N ALA A 95 -10.89 -4.43 -0.44
CA ALA A 95 -12.25 -4.83 -0.75
C ALA A 95 -12.54 -4.87 -2.27
N HIS A 96 -11.91 -3.97 -3.03
CA HIS A 96 -12.11 -3.81 -4.47
C HIS A 96 -10.77 -3.64 -5.21
N PRO A 97 -10.03 -4.74 -5.41
CA PRO A 97 -8.71 -4.67 -6.03
C PRO A 97 -8.80 -4.31 -7.51
N GLN A 98 -7.80 -3.58 -7.99
CA GLN A 98 -7.69 -3.12 -9.39
C GLN A 98 -7.03 -4.17 -10.30
N ASN A 99 -6.44 -5.22 -9.74
CA ASN A 99 -5.69 -6.25 -10.47
C ASN A 99 -6.58 -7.27 -11.23
N THR A 100 -7.81 -6.89 -11.59
CA THR A 100 -8.77 -7.75 -12.31
C THR A 100 -8.52 -7.77 -13.81
#